data_AF-A0A432CCU8-F1
#
_entry.id   AF-A0A432CCU8-F1
#
_cell.length_a   1.000
_cell.length_b   1.000
_cell.length_c   1.000
_cell.angle_alpha   90.00
_cell.angle_beta   90.00
_cell.angle_gamma   90.00
#
_symmetry.space_group_name_H-M   'P 1'
#
loop_
_entity.id
_entity.type
_entity.pdbx_description
1 polymer ?
#
loop_
_entity_poly.entity_id
_entity_poly.type
_entity_poly.pdbx_seq_one_letter_code
_entity_poly.pdbx_strand_id
1 'polypeptide(L)'
;ASASELVINGFKPYITAVKIGDITPGKKVGSVTLYDSPTFGKENRNPNHRYAMQPLVLKIVNGAGFGDYQTGLVPTYQLKETLSTLDVLGSTTEPLLKLAIGKITGTAKMKQSDPGIQFDYFKDSKSANSLQNQMYLEKAPEGLLKALE
;
A
#
# COMPACT_ATOMS: atom_id res chain seq x y z
N ALA A 1 -2.39 -0.12 -0.61
CA ALA A 1 -1.33 -1.03 -1.12
C ALA A 1 -1.51 -2.41 -0.49
N SER A 2 -0.90 -3.46 -1.04
CA SER A 2 -0.96 -4.86 -0.55
C SER A 2 -2.17 -5.64 -1.07
N ALA A 3 -3.16 -5.97 -0.24
CA ALA A 3 -4.26 -6.84 -0.63
C ALA A 3 -5.08 -6.31 -1.83
N SER A 4 -5.24 -4.99 -1.96
CA SER A 4 -5.90 -4.39 -3.12
C SER A 4 -5.15 -4.58 -4.43
N GLU A 5 -3.81 -4.55 -4.40
CA GLU A 5 -2.96 -4.78 -5.58
C GLU A 5 -2.91 -6.26 -5.94
N LEU A 6 -2.95 -7.13 -4.92
CA LEU A 6 -3.12 -8.57 -5.11
C LEU A 6 -4.40 -8.88 -5.87
N VAL A 7 -5.53 -8.30 -5.47
CA VAL A 7 -6.83 -8.49 -6.13
C VAL A 7 -6.75 -8.08 -7.60
N ILE A 8 -6.25 -6.88 -7.88
CA ILE A 8 -6.09 -6.37 -9.25
C ILE A 8 -5.17 -7.28 -10.07
N ASN A 9 -4.00 -7.63 -9.55
CA ASN A 9 -3.02 -8.45 -10.26
C ASN A 9 -3.52 -9.88 -10.48
N GLY A 10 -4.22 -10.44 -9.49
CA GLY A 10 -4.76 -11.80 -9.50
C GLY A 10 -5.89 -11.98 -10.51
N PHE A 11 -6.74 -10.96 -10.71
CA PHE A 11 -7.82 -11.00 -11.69
C PHE A 11 -7.38 -10.70 -13.12
N LYS A 12 -6.24 -10.01 -13.31
CA LYS A 12 -5.75 -9.60 -14.63
C LYS A 12 -5.68 -10.72 -15.69
N PRO A 13 -5.32 -11.98 -15.36
CA PRO A 13 -5.34 -13.08 -16.33
C PRO A 13 -6.74 -13.55 -16.75
N TYR A 14 -7.78 -13.23 -15.98
CA TYR A 14 -9.11 -13.82 -16.13
C TYR A 14 -10.16 -12.83 -16.62
N ILE A 15 -10.02 -11.55 -16.28
CA ILE A 15 -10.95 -10.49 -16.66
C ILE A 15 -10.20 -9.20 -17.02
N THR A 16 -10.84 -8.37 -17.83
CA THR A 16 -10.35 -7.02 -18.12
C THR A 16 -10.52 -6.13 -16.89
N ALA A 17 -9.41 -5.86 -16.19
CA ALA A 17 -9.38 -4.91 -15.09
C ALA A 17 -9.03 -3.50 -15.58
N VAL A 18 -10.04 -2.61 -15.66
CA VAL A 18 -9.84 -1.18 -15.97
C VAL A 18 -9.57 -0.44 -14.67
N LYS A 19 -8.44 0.28 -14.62
CA LYS A 19 -8.04 1.06 -13.44
C LYS A 19 -8.12 2.55 -13.71
N ILE A 20 -8.70 3.28 -12.78
CA ILE A 20 -8.77 4.73 -12.78
C ILE A 20 -8.16 5.23 -11.48
N GLY A 21 -7.30 6.24 -11.54
CA GLY A 21 -6.61 6.76 -10.36
C GLY A 21 -5.15 7.07 -10.63
N ASP A 22 -4.31 6.91 -9.61
CA ASP A 22 -2.86 7.06 -9.70
C ASP A 22 -2.13 5.71 -9.66
N ILE A 23 -0.81 5.73 -9.88
CA ILE A 23 0.04 4.54 -9.76
C ILE A 23 -0.02 3.97 -8.32
N THR A 24 -0.13 2.66 -8.21
CA THR A 24 -0.18 2.00 -6.90
C THR A 24 1.23 1.87 -6.27
N PRO A 25 1.37 1.61 -4.96
CA PRO A 25 2.70 1.56 -4.32
C PRO A 25 3.58 0.35 -4.63
N GLY A 26 3.04 -0.71 -5.25
CA GLY A 26 3.81 -1.87 -5.72
C GLY A 26 4.08 -2.97 -4.68
N LYS A 27 3.27 -3.07 -3.62
CA LYS A 27 3.53 -4.04 -2.54
C LYS A 27 3.00 -5.43 -2.90
N LYS A 28 3.94 -6.36 -3.13
CA LYS A 28 3.66 -7.74 -3.61
C LYS A 28 4.06 -8.87 -2.65
N VAL A 29 4.21 -8.51 -1.38
CA VAL A 29 4.79 -9.37 -0.35
C VAL A 29 3.74 -9.71 0.72
N GLY A 30 3.84 -10.90 1.29
CA GLY A 30 3.05 -11.33 2.44
C GLY A 30 3.91 -11.46 3.69
N SER A 31 3.34 -11.14 4.85
CA SER A 31 3.99 -11.32 6.15
C SER A 31 3.24 -12.32 7.01
N VAL A 32 3.96 -12.89 7.98
CA VAL A 32 3.39 -13.67 9.08
C VAL A 32 3.75 -12.99 10.39
N THR A 33 2.87 -13.08 11.38
CA THR A 33 3.15 -12.56 12.72
C THR A 33 3.86 -13.62 13.54
N LEU A 34 5.05 -13.31 14.05
CA LEU A 34 5.78 -14.18 14.98
C LEU A 34 5.78 -13.56 16.37
N TYR A 35 5.24 -14.31 17.34
CA TYR A 35 5.28 -13.95 18.75
C TYR A 35 6.48 -14.60 19.44
N ASP A 36 6.92 -14.04 20.56
CA ASP A 36 7.82 -14.75 21.46
C ASP A 36 7.03 -15.83 22.22
N SER A 37 7.02 -17.03 21.65
CA SER A 37 6.38 -18.22 22.19
C SER A 37 7.07 -19.48 21.63
N PRO A 38 6.90 -20.66 22.27
CA PRO A 38 7.52 -21.90 21.81
C PRO A 38 7.18 -22.29 20.37
N THR A 39 6.00 -21.86 19.88
CA THR A 39 5.52 -22.16 18.51
C THR A 39 5.55 -20.94 17.59
N PHE A 40 6.07 -19.80 18.07
CA PHE A 40 5.94 -18.48 17.45
C PHE A 40 4.49 -18.01 17.21
N GLY A 41 3.51 -18.78 17.69
CA GLY A 41 2.08 -18.50 17.64
C GLY A 41 1.57 -17.76 18.88
N LYS A 42 0.26 -17.57 18.95
CA LYS A 42 -0.37 -16.82 20.06
C LYS A 42 -0.36 -17.57 21.39
N GLU A 43 -0.30 -18.90 21.35
CA GLU A 43 -0.34 -19.75 22.54
C GLU A 43 0.94 -19.65 23.36
N ASN A 44 0.82 -19.57 24.68
CA ASN A 44 1.95 -19.45 25.62
C ASN A 44 2.94 -18.33 25.26
N ARG A 45 2.46 -17.24 24.65
CA ARG A 45 3.29 -16.07 24.36
C ARG A 45 3.73 -15.37 25.65
N ASN A 46 4.97 -14.89 25.66
CA ASN A 46 5.54 -14.16 26.78
C ASN A 46 4.71 -12.89 27.08
N PRO A 47 4.03 -12.80 28.24
CA PRO A 47 3.17 -11.66 28.56
C PRO A 47 3.95 -10.38 28.85
N ASN A 48 5.28 -10.42 28.97
CA ASN A 48 6.12 -9.23 29.13
C ASN A 48 6.49 -8.59 27.79
N HIS A 49 6.38 -9.31 26.68
CA HIS A 49 6.68 -8.78 25.35
C HIS A 49 5.45 -8.09 24.74
N ARG A 50 5.64 -6.82 24.34
CA ARG A 50 4.60 -5.97 23.76
C ARG A 50 4.71 -5.82 22.24
N TYR A 51 5.75 -6.40 21.64
CA TYR A 51 6.04 -6.37 20.21
C TYR A 51 6.03 -7.79 19.63
N ALA A 52 5.82 -7.88 18.32
CA ALA A 52 5.87 -9.12 17.54
C ALA A 52 6.58 -8.85 16.22
N MET A 53 7.25 -9.85 15.65
CA MET A 53 7.92 -9.70 14.36
C MET A 53 6.93 -9.89 13.21
N GLN A 54 7.14 -9.13 12.13
CA GLN A 54 6.38 -9.21 10.86
C GLN A 54 7.33 -9.46 9.67
N PRO A 55 8.04 -10.60 9.63
CA PRO A 55 8.89 -10.92 8.48
C PRO A 55 8.06 -11.04 7.19
N LEU A 56 8.63 -10.57 6.09
CA LEU A 56 8.12 -10.83 4.76
C LEU A 56 8.56 -12.24 4.33
N VAL A 57 7.61 -13.14 4.12
CA VAL A 57 7.89 -14.57 3.86
C VAL A 57 7.33 -15.08 2.55
N LEU A 58 6.58 -14.24 1.81
CA LEU A 58 5.94 -14.61 0.54
C LEU A 58 6.21 -13.55 -0.53
N LYS A 59 6.42 -14.01 -1.77
CA LYS A 59 6.29 -13.23 -3.00
C LYS A 59 5.04 -13.70 -3.73
N ILE A 60 4.21 -12.77 -4.19
CA ILE A 60 2.94 -13.11 -4.84
C ILE A 60 3.05 -12.95 -6.36
N VAL A 61 2.50 -13.93 -7.09
CA VAL A 61 2.34 -13.95 -8.55
C VAL A 61 0.89 -14.27 -8.91
N ASN A 62 0.43 -13.84 -10.09
CA ASN A 62 -0.91 -14.19 -10.58
C ASN A 62 -0.92 -15.53 -11.34
N GLY A 63 -2.09 -15.93 -11.86
CA GLY A 63 -2.26 -17.19 -12.61
C GLY A 63 -1.44 -17.29 -13.90
N ALA A 64 -0.87 -16.18 -14.40
CA ALA A 64 0.06 -16.15 -15.53
C ALA A 64 1.55 -16.12 -15.08
N GLY A 65 1.83 -16.31 -13.79
CA GLY A 65 3.17 -16.23 -13.22
C GLY A 65 3.71 -14.79 -13.08
N PHE A 66 2.91 -13.77 -13.39
CA PHE A 66 3.34 -12.37 -13.29
C PHE A 66 3.17 -11.84 -11.87
N GLY A 67 4.27 -11.32 -11.31
CA GLY A 67 4.27 -10.67 -10.01
C GLY A 67 5.28 -9.54 -9.89
N ASP A 68 5.82 -9.02 -10.99
CA ASP A 68 6.88 -8.00 -10.94
C ASP A 68 6.31 -6.58 -11.13
N TYR A 69 5.54 -6.15 -10.13
CA TYR A 69 4.91 -4.83 -10.06
C TYR A 69 5.44 -3.98 -8.89
N GLN A 70 6.72 -4.09 -8.53
CA GLN A 70 7.33 -3.31 -7.44
C GLN A 70 7.26 -1.80 -7.65
N THR A 71 7.21 -1.36 -8.90
CA THR A 71 7.07 0.06 -9.28
C THR A 71 5.62 0.52 -9.27
N GLY A 72 4.68 -0.36 -8.89
CA GLY A 72 3.25 -0.07 -8.94
C GLY A 72 2.54 -0.57 -10.18
N LEU A 73 1.22 -0.67 -10.07
CA LEU A 73 0.31 -1.07 -11.13
C LEU A 73 -0.23 0.19 -11.84
N VAL A 74 0.34 0.54 -12.99
CA VAL A 74 -0.05 1.72 -13.79
C VAL A 74 -1.56 1.73 -14.13
N PRO A 75 -2.30 2.82 -13.88
CA PRO A 75 -3.72 2.90 -14.18
C PRO A 75 -3.99 2.88 -15.70
N THR A 76 -5.16 2.41 -16.11
CA THR A 76 -5.62 2.49 -17.51
C THR A 76 -5.93 3.93 -17.89
N TYR A 77 -6.57 4.67 -16.97
CA TYR A 77 -6.83 6.09 -17.09
C TYR A 77 -6.30 6.79 -15.85
N GLN A 78 -5.27 7.62 -16.02
CA GLN A 78 -4.70 8.36 -14.91
C GLN A 78 -5.58 9.57 -14.57
N LEU A 79 -6.00 9.65 -13.32
CA LEU A 79 -6.68 10.80 -12.74
C LEU A 79 -6.34 10.86 -11.26
N LYS A 80 -5.58 11.89 -10.86
CA LYS A 80 -5.19 12.08 -9.46
C LYS A 80 -6.16 13.06 -8.81
N GLU A 81 -6.66 12.70 -7.64
CA GLU A 81 -7.48 13.59 -6.85
C GLU A 81 -6.60 14.65 -6.17
N THR A 82 -7.15 15.84 -6.05
CA THR A 82 -6.55 16.99 -5.36
C THR A 82 -7.52 17.46 -4.30
N LEU A 83 -7.05 18.21 -3.30
CA LEU A 83 -7.93 18.80 -2.28
C LEU A 83 -9.05 19.65 -2.90
N SER A 84 -8.79 20.30 -4.03
CA SER A 84 -9.76 21.09 -4.79
C SER A 84 -10.79 20.27 -5.57
N THR A 85 -10.56 18.97 -5.76
CA THR A 85 -11.44 18.09 -6.53
C THR A 85 -12.09 17.00 -5.67
N LEU A 86 -11.86 17.00 -4.36
CA LEU A 86 -12.54 16.05 -3.45
C LEU A 86 -14.04 16.32 -3.44
N ASP A 87 -14.81 15.23 -3.39
CA ASP A 87 -16.28 15.25 -3.32
C ASP A 87 -16.75 14.09 -2.44
N VAL A 88 -18.06 13.97 -2.23
CA VAL A 88 -18.68 12.88 -1.47
C VAL A 88 -18.55 11.56 -2.23
N LEU A 89 -17.98 10.55 -1.56
CA LEU A 89 -17.81 9.21 -2.12
C LEU A 89 -19.14 8.62 -2.61
N GLY A 90 -19.15 8.12 -3.85
CA GLY A 90 -20.35 7.58 -4.49
C GLY A 90 -21.23 8.63 -5.19
N SER A 91 -20.92 9.93 -5.08
CA SER A 91 -21.58 10.96 -5.88
C SER A 91 -21.16 10.84 -7.35
N THR A 92 -22.10 10.96 -8.29
CA THR A 92 -21.78 10.96 -9.74
C THR A 92 -20.96 12.18 -10.18
N THR A 93 -20.80 13.17 -9.30
CA THR A 93 -19.94 14.33 -9.50
C THR A 93 -18.51 14.11 -9.04
N GLU A 94 -18.22 13.08 -8.22
CA GLU A 94 -16.86 12.82 -7.76
C GLU A 94 -15.95 12.45 -8.95
N PRO A 95 -14.69 12.88 -8.98
CA PRO A 95 -13.88 12.81 -10.20
C PRO A 95 -13.65 11.40 -10.73
N LEU A 96 -13.30 10.46 -9.84
CA LEU A 96 -12.95 9.09 -10.23
C LEU A 96 -14.17 8.31 -10.73
N LEU A 97 -15.31 8.38 -10.02
CA LEU A 97 -16.54 7.71 -10.43
C LEU A 97 -17.15 8.36 -11.66
N LYS A 98 -17.13 9.69 -11.77
CA LYS A 98 -17.59 10.40 -12.97
C LYS A 98 -16.81 9.95 -14.20
N LEU A 99 -15.48 9.81 -14.09
CA LEU A 99 -14.66 9.28 -15.16
C LEU A 99 -15.02 7.81 -15.46
N ALA A 100 -15.24 6.98 -14.45
CA ALA A 100 -15.66 5.59 -14.62
C ALA A 100 -16.98 5.49 -15.39
N ILE A 101 -18.02 6.21 -14.96
CA ILE A 101 -19.33 6.26 -15.63
C ILE A 101 -19.17 6.77 -17.06
N GLY A 102 -18.40 7.84 -17.26
CA GLY A 102 -18.16 8.40 -18.59
C GLY A 102 -17.44 7.42 -19.53
N LYS A 103 -16.51 6.60 -19.02
CA LYS A 103 -15.83 5.55 -19.79
C LYS A 103 -16.74 4.36 -20.09
N ILE A 104 -17.60 3.97 -19.15
CA ILE A 104 -18.58 2.88 -19.34
C ILE A 104 -19.64 3.28 -20.37
N THR A 105 -20.12 4.52 -20.31
CA THR A 105 -21.23 5.02 -21.16
C THR A 105 -20.76 5.66 -22.48
N GLY A 106 -19.46 5.81 -22.69
CA GLY A 106 -18.90 6.47 -23.88
C GLY A 106 -19.06 8.00 -23.91
N THR A 107 -19.52 8.62 -22.83
CA THR A 107 -19.78 10.07 -22.73
C THR A 107 -18.58 10.88 -22.20
N ALA A 108 -17.50 10.21 -21.78
CA ALA A 108 -16.30 10.87 -21.28
C ALA A 108 -15.60 11.70 -22.37
N LYS A 109 -15.86 13.01 -22.39
CA LYS A 109 -15.00 13.97 -23.11
C LYS A 109 -13.67 14.10 -22.35
N MET A 110 -12.54 14.12 -23.07
CA MET A 110 -11.25 14.49 -22.46
C MET A 110 -11.35 15.93 -21.98
N LYS A 111 -11.55 16.12 -20.67
CA LYS A 111 -11.32 17.40 -20.02
C LYS A 111 -9.88 17.35 -19.51
N GLN A 112 -9.05 18.28 -19.96
CA GLN A 112 -7.78 18.56 -19.29
C GLN A 112 -8.12 18.84 -17.82
N SER A 113 -7.68 17.98 -16.91
CA SER A 113 -7.77 18.27 -15.49
C SER A 113 -6.88 19.48 -15.24
N ASP A 114 -7.45 20.55 -14.70
CA ASP A 114 -6.64 21.57 -14.04
C ASP A 114 -5.98 20.83 -12.86
N PRO A 115 -4.64 20.68 -12.81
CA PRO A 115 -4.01 19.74 -11.90
C PRO A 115 -4.17 20.12 -10.42
N GLY A 116 -4.75 21.30 -10.13
CA GLY A 116 -4.70 21.92 -8.82
C GLY A 116 -3.25 22.02 -8.32
N ILE A 117 -3.09 22.31 -7.03
CA ILE A 117 -1.81 22.07 -6.38
C ILE A 117 -1.75 20.59 -6.03
N GLN A 118 -0.83 19.86 -6.65
CA GLN A 118 -0.48 18.52 -6.20
C GLN A 118 0.45 18.65 -5.00
N PHE A 119 0.00 18.17 -3.85
CA PHE A 119 0.83 18.08 -2.68
C PHE A 119 1.61 16.77 -2.74
N ASP A 120 2.94 16.87 -2.57
CA ASP A 120 3.74 15.69 -2.28
C ASP A 120 3.35 15.16 -0.91
N TYR A 121 3.33 13.84 -0.80
CA TYR A 121 3.12 13.20 0.49
C TYR A 121 4.24 13.62 1.44
N PHE A 122 3.90 14.41 2.46
CA PHE A 122 4.88 14.94 3.40
C PHE A 122 5.15 13.96 4.55
N LYS A 123 4.10 13.58 5.31
CA LYS A 123 4.14 12.67 6.47
C LYS A 123 2.72 12.32 6.91
N ASP A 124 2.54 11.15 7.51
CA ASP A 124 1.32 10.80 8.26
C ASP A 124 1.53 10.96 9.78
N SER A 125 0.44 10.89 10.54
CA SER A 125 0.48 11.04 12.01
C SER A 125 1.33 9.99 12.73
N LYS A 126 1.58 8.83 12.11
CA LYS A 126 2.42 7.75 12.66
C LYS A 126 3.91 7.94 12.34
N SER A 127 4.22 8.66 11.27
CA SER A 127 5.57 9.02 10.82
C SER A 127 5.98 10.44 11.23
N ALA A 128 5.08 11.19 11.87
CA ALA A 128 5.36 12.49 12.49
C ALA A 128 6.48 12.37 13.53
N ASN A 129 6.44 11.33 14.38
CA ASN A 129 7.52 10.99 15.31
C ASN A 129 8.52 10.04 14.64
N SER A 130 9.76 10.50 14.45
CA SER A 130 10.83 9.72 13.81
C SER A 130 11.15 8.39 14.51
N LEU A 131 10.88 8.31 15.82
CA LEU A 131 11.14 7.14 16.65
C LEU A 131 10.00 6.12 16.64
N GLN A 132 8.76 6.50 16.30
CA GLN A 132 7.61 5.59 16.41
C GLN A 132 7.64 4.43 15.41
N ASN A 133 8.30 4.63 14.26
CA ASN A 133 8.44 3.60 13.22
C ASN A 133 9.81 2.89 13.24
N GLN A 134 10.65 3.16 14.24
CA GLN A 134 11.96 2.52 14.37
C GLN A 134 11.97 1.56 15.56
N MET A 135 12.66 0.44 15.41
CA MET A 135 13.09 -0.35 16.56
C MET A 135 14.41 0.24 17.06
N TYR A 136 14.39 0.79 18.26
CA TYR A 136 15.59 1.24 18.95
C TYR A 136 15.71 0.47 20.26
N LEU A 137 16.95 0.26 20.69
CA LEU A 137 17.23 -0.28 22.01
C LEU A 137 17.34 0.89 22.97
N GLU A 138 16.61 0.86 24.09
CA GLU A 138 16.75 1.88 25.15
C GLU A 138 18.14 1.84 25.79
N LYS A 139 18.78 0.66 25.79
CA LYS A 139 20.13 0.44 26.26
C LYS A 139 20.94 -0.28 25.19
N ALA A 140 22.13 0.23 24.89
CA ALA A 140 23.03 -0.41 23.94
C ALA A 140 23.37 -1.86 24.38
N PRO A 141 23.45 -2.83 23.46
CA PRO A 141 23.91 -4.17 23.76
C PRO A 141 25.33 -4.13 24.31
N GLU A 142 25.61 -4.93 25.35
CA GLU A 142 26.93 -4.96 26.01
C GLU A 142 28.08 -5.33 25.06
N GLY A 143 27.78 -6.02 23.94
CA GLY A 143 28.75 -6.38 22.91
C GLY A 143 28.97 -5.35 21.80
N LEU A 144 28.18 -4.26 21.73
CA LEU A 144 28.24 -3.31 20.61
C LEU A 144 29.56 -2.54 20.58
N LEU A 145 30.16 -2.28 21.76
CA LEU A 145 31.48 -1.65 21.87
C LEU A 145 32.61 -2.56 21.37
N LYS A 146 32.47 -3.89 21.44
CA LYS A 146 33.48 -4.85 20.94
C LYS A 146 33.46 -5.01 19.41
N ALA A 147 32.40 -4.58 18.75
CA ALA A 147 32.25 -4.69 17.29
C ALA A 147 32.72 -3.42 16.54
N LEU A 148 33.10 -2.38 17.27
CA LEU A 148 33.57 -1.09 16.73
C LEU A 148 35.09 -0.93 16.84
N GLU A 149 35.79 -1.90 17.43
CA GLU A 149 37.25 -2.09 17.32
C GLU A 149 37.58 -2.96 16.10
#